data_AF-A0A2C9D5I8-F1
#
_entry.id   AF-A0A2C9D5I8-F1
#
_cell.length_a   1.000
_cell.length_b   1.000
_cell.length_c   1.000
_cell.angle_alpha   90.00
_cell.angle_beta   90.00
_cell.angle_gamma   90.00
#
_symmetry.space_group_name_H-M   'P 1'
#
loop_
_entity.id
_entity.type
_entity.pdbx_description
1 polymer ?
#
loop_
_entity_poly.entity_id
_entity_poly.type
_entity_poly.pdbx_seq_one_letter_code
_entity_poly.pdbx_strand_id
1 'polypeptide(L)'
;MKRWDDVPKWAASVGAMIEHGTEVKAICRKCRQSFKVDLNAICKIHGEGYSLIAKHPPCRVFECDGEVIFYYKHGVFRPMTR
;
A
#
# COMPACT_ATOMS: atom_id res chain seq x y z
N MET A 1 -10.85 18.39 12.25
CA MET A 1 -9.51 17.74 12.27
C MET A 1 -9.71 16.31 11.76
N LYS A 2 -9.26 15.99 10.54
CA LYS A 2 -9.66 14.72 9.87
C LYS A 2 -9.03 13.52 10.58
N ARG A 3 -9.87 12.58 11.04
CA ARG A 3 -9.50 11.28 11.61
C ARG A 3 -8.62 10.53 10.61
N TRP A 4 -7.46 10.09 11.06
CA TRP A 4 -6.70 9.04 10.40
C TRP A 4 -7.54 7.78 10.58
N ASP A 5 -8.24 7.40 9.51
CA ASP A 5 -9.21 6.29 9.52
C ASP A 5 -8.51 5.02 10.02
N ASP A 6 -9.09 4.35 11.02
CA ASP A 6 -8.69 2.99 11.39
C ASP A 6 -8.62 2.13 10.13
N VAL A 7 -7.41 1.68 9.76
CA VAL A 7 -7.24 0.83 8.57
C VAL A 7 -8.16 -0.36 8.74
N PRO A 8 -9.08 -0.64 7.79
CA PRO A 8 -10.04 -1.73 7.95
C PRO A 8 -9.33 -3.04 8.22
N LYS A 9 -9.94 -3.94 9.00
CA LYS A 9 -9.35 -5.25 9.32
C LYS A 9 -8.97 -6.04 8.05
N TRP A 10 -9.74 -5.92 6.97
CA TRP A 10 -9.45 -6.55 5.69
C TRP A 10 -8.23 -5.96 4.96
N ALA A 11 -7.71 -4.80 5.40
CA ALA A 11 -6.48 -4.17 4.92
C ALA A 11 -5.32 -4.29 5.93
N ALA A 12 -5.45 -5.13 6.96
CA ALA A 12 -4.41 -5.31 7.98
C ALA A 12 -3.17 -6.06 7.45
N SER A 13 -3.37 -6.99 6.52
CA SER A 13 -2.32 -7.83 5.91
C SER A 13 -2.54 -8.03 4.42
N VAL A 14 -1.49 -8.45 3.71
CA VAL A 14 -1.54 -8.78 2.28
C VAL A 14 -2.52 -9.94 2.02
N GLY A 15 -2.54 -10.96 2.88
CA GLY A 15 -3.50 -12.07 2.75
C GLY A 15 -4.95 -11.60 2.83
N ALA A 16 -5.28 -10.76 3.81
CA ALA A 16 -6.63 -10.21 3.96
C ALA A 16 -7.02 -9.32 2.75
N MET A 17 -6.07 -8.57 2.20
CA MET A 17 -6.30 -7.76 0.99
C MET A 17 -6.57 -8.63 -0.25
N ILE A 18 -5.86 -9.75 -0.39
CA ILE A 18 -6.07 -10.72 -1.48
C ILE A 18 -7.45 -11.36 -1.35
N GLU A 19 -7.80 -11.85 -0.16
CA GLU A 19 -9.10 -12.46 0.12
C GLU A 19 -10.26 -11.50 -0.15
N HIS A 20 -10.10 -10.22 0.23
CA HIS A 20 -11.09 -9.18 -0.04
C HIS A 20 -11.13 -8.73 -1.51
N GLY A 21 -10.14 -9.10 -2.33
CA GLY A 21 -10.06 -8.68 -3.73
C GLY A 21 -9.84 -7.17 -3.91
N THR A 22 -9.18 -6.50 -2.96
CA THR A 22 -8.94 -5.05 -3.06
C THR A 22 -7.78 -4.71 -3.98
N GLU A 23 -7.86 -3.52 -4.60
CA GLU A 23 -6.75 -2.97 -5.36
C GLU A 23 -5.84 -2.13 -4.46
N VAL A 24 -4.53 -2.35 -4.59
CA VAL A 24 -3.50 -1.57 -3.91
C VAL A 24 -2.59 -0.89 -4.92
N LYS A 25 -2.21 0.36 -4.63
CA LYS A 25 -1.19 1.09 -5.37
C LYS A 25 -0.18 1.72 -4.42
N ALA A 26 1.00 2.02 -4.94
CA ALA A 26 2.01 2.80 -4.24
C ALA A 26 2.16 4.15 -4.94
N ILE A 27 2.21 5.25 -4.20
CA ILE A 27 2.44 6.60 -4.75
C ILE A 27 3.68 7.20 -4.11
N CYS A 28 4.63 7.64 -4.92
CA CYS A 28 5.82 8.37 -4.43
C CYS A 28 5.44 9.75 -3.89
N ARG A 29 5.90 10.08 -2.68
CA ARG A 29 5.69 11.40 -2.08
C ARG A 29 6.45 12.53 -2.79
N LYS A 30 7.55 12.20 -3.49
CA LYS A 30 8.39 13.18 -4.21
C LYS A 30 7.95 13.36 -5.66
N CYS A 31 8.08 12.33 -6.49
CA CYS A 31 7.79 12.43 -7.93
C CYS A 31 6.32 12.19 -8.29
N ARG A 32 5.46 11.81 -7.33
CA ARG A 32 4.03 11.54 -7.50
C ARG A 32 3.66 10.40 -8.44
N GLN A 33 4.65 9.65 -8.93
CA GLN A 33 4.38 8.47 -9.76
C GLN A 33 3.62 7.40 -8.98
N SER A 34 2.66 6.78 -9.66
CA SER A 34 1.82 5.72 -9.13
C SER A 34 2.26 4.37 -9.69
N PHE A 35 2.33 3.37 -8.84
CA PHE A 35 2.74 2.01 -9.19
C PHE A 35 1.66 1.02 -8.79
N LYS A 36 1.35 0.10 -9.71
CA LYS A 36 0.53 -1.06 -9.38
C LYS A 36 1.27 -1.94 -8.38
N VAL A 37 0.57 -2.40 -7.35
CA VAL A 37 1.11 -3.33 -6.35
C VAL A 37 0.55 -4.71 -6.64
N ASP A 38 1.44 -5.68 -6.82
CA ASP A 38 1.08 -7.09 -6.96
C ASP A 38 1.09 -7.74 -5.57
N LEU A 39 -0.10 -7.88 -4.99
CA LEU A 39 -0.27 -8.50 -3.67
C LEU A 39 0.15 -9.97 -3.66
N ASN A 40 -0.07 -10.71 -4.75
CA ASN A 40 0.32 -12.12 -4.83
C ASN A 40 1.84 -12.27 -4.86
N ALA A 41 2.55 -11.39 -5.58
CA ALA A 41 4.01 -11.37 -5.56
C ALA A 41 4.56 -11.04 -4.17
N ILE A 42 3.99 -10.05 -3.47
CA ILE A 42 4.40 -9.70 -2.11
C ILE A 42 4.13 -10.86 -1.14
N CYS A 43 2.95 -11.49 -1.25
CA CYS A 43 2.58 -12.65 -0.44
C CYS A 43 3.57 -13.82 -0.62
N LYS A 44 3.99 -14.10 -1.86
CA LYS A 44 4.98 -15.15 -2.14
C LYS A 44 6.35 -14.88 -1.51
N ILE A 45 6.74 -13.62 -1.36
CA ILE A 45 8.05 -13.22 -0.81
C ILE A 45 8.01 -13.12 0.73
N HIS A 46 6.94 -12.55 1.28
CA HIS A 46 6.87 -12.17 2.70
C HIS A 46 5.83 -12.93 3.53
N GLY A 47 4.96 -13.73 2.90
CA GLY A 47 3.84 -14.43 3.52
C GLY A 47 2.56 -13.59 3.65
N GLU A 48 1.45 -14.27 3.91
CA GLU A 48 0.10 -13.69 4.01
C GLU A 48 -0.05 -12.67 5.15
N GLY A 49 0.68 -12.86 6.25
CA GLY A 49 0.67 -11.98 7.42
C GLY A 49 1.41 -10.65 7.24
N TYR A 50 2.08 -10.44 6.11
CA TYR A 50 2.85 -9.22 5.87
C TYR A 50 1.92 -7.99 5.78
N SER A 51 2.30 -6.88 6.41
CA SER A 51 1.53 -5.65 6.41
C SER A 51 2.21 -4.55 5.59
N LEU A 52 1.41 -3.86 4.77
CA LEU A 52 1.84 -2.68 3.99
C LEU A 52 1.63 -1.36 4.74
N ILE A 53 0.98 -1.40 5.91
CA ILE A 53 0.65 -0.22 6.70
C ILE A 53 1.94 0.43 7.22
N ALA A 54 2.04 1.76 7.07
CA ALA A 54 3.20 2.56 7.47
C ALA A 54 4.55 2.10 6.88
N LYS A 55 4.51 1.33 5.77
CA LYS A 55 5.71 1.00 5.01
C LYS A 55 5.98 2.07 3.97
N HIS A 56 7.23 2.49 3.90
CA HIS A 56 7.70 3.55 3.01
C HIS A 56 8.92 3.10 2.20
N PRO A 57 8.79 2.13 1.28
CA PRO A 57 9.92 1.70 0.47
C PRO A 57 10.38 2.80 -0.49
N PRO A 58 11.63 2.75 -0.97
CA PRO A 58 12.16 3.72 -1.92
C PRO A 58 11.39 3.70 -3.24
N CYS A 59 11.35 4.85 -3.90
CA CYS A 59 10.79 4.98 -5.23
C CYS A 59 11.63 4.18 -6.24
N ARG A 60 10.96 3.52 -7.19
CA ARG A 60 11.61 2.75 -8.26
C ARG A 60 11.89 3.55 -9.53
N VAL A 61 11.63 4.86 -9.54
CA VAL A 61 11.90 5.74 -10.68
C VAL A 61 13.37 6.13 -10.65
N PHE A 62 14.04 6.02 -11.80
CA PHE A 62 15.43 6.44 -11.97
C PHE A 62 15.63 7.89 -11.47
N GLU A 63 16.69 8.12 -10.70
CA GLU A 63 17.02 9.41 -10.05
C GLU A 63 15.99 9.95 -9.05
N CYS A 64 15.00 9.14 -8.63
CA CYS A 64 14.11 9.50 -7.53
C CYS A 64 14.52 8.82 -6.22
N ASP A 65 15.02 9.62 -5.29
CA ASP A 65 15.34 9.28 -3.89
C ASP A 65 14.13 9.34 -2.93
N GLY A 66 12.92 9.52 -3.47
CA GLY A 66 11.70 9.62 -2.65
C GLY A 66 11.25 8.27 -2.12
N GLU A 67 10.25 8.30 -1.23
CA GLU A 67 9.60 7.09 -0.71
C GLU A 67 8.14 7.03 -1.14
N VAL A 68 7.60 5.82 -1.24
CA VAL A 68 6.20 5.60 -1.60
C VAL A 68 5.31 5.38 -0.36
N ILE A 69 4.05 5.76 -0.47
CA ILE A 69 2.99 5.35 0.45
C ILE A 69 2.08 4.36 -0.27
N PHE A 70 1.67 3.29 0.41
CA PHE A 70 0.67 2.37 -0.07
C PHE A 70 -0.75 2.93 0.11
N TYR A 71 -1.62 2.66 -0.85
CA TYR A 71 -3.03 3.06 -0.83
C TYR A 71 -3.91 1.86 -1.17
N TYR A 72 -5.02 1.68 -0.45
CA TYR A 72 -6.06 0.70 -0.79
C TYR A 72 -7.26 1.38 -1.45
N LYS A 73 -8.01 0.61 -2.25
CA LYS A 73 -9.27 1.07 -2.86
C LYS A 73 -10.46 0.75 -1.95
N HIS A 74 -11.19 1.79 -1.53
CA HIS A 74 -12.47 1.68 -0.82
C HIS A 74 -13.39 2.82 -1.25
N GLY A 75 -14.00 2.66 -2.43
CA GLY A 75 -14.64 3.74 -3.21
C GLY A 75 -13.61 4.68 -3.84
N VAL A 76 -12.78 5.30 -3.01
CA VAL A 76 -11.59 6.09 -3.38
C VAL A 76 -10.32 5.44 -2.85
N PHE A 77 -9.17 5.79 -3.42
CA PHE A 77 -7.88 5.36 -2.89
C PHE A 77 -7.55 6.11 -1.60
N ARG A 78 -7.32 5.36 -0.51
CA ARG A 78 -6.98 5.89 0.81
C ARG A 78 -5.58 5.46 1.22
N PRO A 79 -4.79 6.36 1.86
CA PRO A 79 -3.44 6.02 2.28
C PRO A 79 -3.45 5.01 3.42
N MET A 80 -2.51 4.07 3.40
CA MET A 80 -2.19 3.17 4.50
C MET A 80 -1.16 3.82 5.43
N THR A 81 -1.50 5.00 5.93
CA THR A 81 -0.72 5.71 6.96
C THR A 81 -1.27 5.32 8.32
N ARG A 82 -0.40 5.03 9.27
CA ARG A 82 -0.79 4.87 10.67
C ARG A 82 -1.01 6.24 11.31
#